data_AF-A0A933PRV9-F1
#
_entry.id   AF-A0A933PRV9-F1
#
_cell.length_a   1.000
_cell.length_b   1.000
_cell.length_c   1.000
_cell.angle_alpha   90.00
_cell.angle_beta   90.00
_cell.angle_gamma   90.00
#
_symmetry.space_group_name_H-M   'P 1'
#
loop_
_entity.id
_entity.type
_entity.pdbx_description
1 polymer ?
#
loop_
_entity_poly.entity_id
_entity_poly.type
_entity_poly.pdbx_seq_one_letter_code
_entity_poly.pdbx_strand_id
1 'polypeptide(L)'
;MVWSIVREEDFDTVGGKDEDVDPVVDEMRSIRDVKIAILFRERKNGLLRVSMRSKGNINVASLAERFNGGGHFDAAGCYISNRSGSIKEFLRLAGNLIR
;
A
#
# COMPACT_ATOMS: atom_id res chain seq x y z
N MET A 1 5.81 -11.00 -2.00
CA MET A 1 5.17 -9.71 -1.65
C MET A 1 6.23 -8.64 -1.80
N VAL A 2 5.86 -7.46 -2.29
CA VAL A 2 6.74 -6.30 -2.36
C VAL A 2 6.06 -5.12 -1.68
N TRP A 3 6.83 -4.25 -1.06
CA TRP A 3 6.32 -3.02 -0.49
C TRP A 3 7.36 -1.91 -0.58
N SER A 4 6.88 -0.67 -0.56
CA SER A 4 7.72 0.53 -0.50
C SER A 4 6.99 1.62 0.27
N ILE A 5 7.73 2.64 0.67
CA ILE A 5 7.21 3.87 1.26
C ILE A 5 7.63 5.06 0.42
N VAL A 6 6.71 5.98 0.16
CA VAL A 6 7.00 7.31 -0.36
C VAL A 6 6.75 8.31 0.76
N ARG A 7 7.79 9.03 1.13
CA ARG A 7 7.77 10.05 2.18
C ARG A 7 7.38 11.41 1.62
N GLU A 8 7.04 12.32 2.51
CA GLU A 8 6.78 13.71 2.10
C GLU A 8 8.02 14.34 1.44
N GLU A 9 9.20 14.09 2.00
CA GLU A 9 10.50 14.59 1.49
C GLU A 9 10.81 14.14 0.05
N ASP A 10 10.28 12.99 -0.38
CA ASP A 10 10.49 12.49 -1.74
C ASP A 10 9.80 13.40 -2.76
N PHE A 11 8.60 13.91 -2.44
CA PHE A 11 7.86 14.84 -3.31
C PHE A 11 8.59 16.18 -3.43
N ASP A 12 9.08 16.70 -2.30
CA ASP A 12 9.80 17.97 -2.26
C ASP A 12 11.10 17.91 -3.08
N THR A 13 11.77 16.74 -3.07
CA THR A 13 13.02 16.52 -3.80
C THR A 13 12.84 16.53 -5.32
N VAL A 14 11.73 15.97 -5.82
CA VAL A 14 11.51 15.79 -7.27
C VAL A 14 10.43 16.71 -7.85
N GLY A 15 9.79 17.54 -7.02
CA GLY A 15 8.65 18.37 -7.41
C GLY A 15 7.41 17.56 -7.78
N GLY A 16 7.28 16.36 -7.21
CA GLY A 16 6.20 15.42 -7.52
C GLY A 16 4.86 15.82 -6.93
N LYS A 17 3.78 15.24 -7.45
CA LYS A 17 2.41 15.41 -6.98
C LYS A 17 1.79 14.09 -6.60
N ASP A 18 0.70 14.17 -5.84
CA ASP A 18 -0.09 13.03 -5.40
C ASP A 18 -0.39 12.00 -6.49
N GLU A 19 -0.76 12.50 -7.67
CA GLU A 19 -1.18 11.72 -8.84
C GLU A 19 -0.02 10.90 -9.45
N ASP A 20 1.22 11.36 -9.27
CA ASP A 20 2.41 10.69 -9.83
C ASP A 20 2.72 9.37 -9.13
N VAL A 21 2.21 9.19 -7.90
CA VAL A 21 2.53 8.04 -7.04
C VAL A 21 1.49 6.93 -7.14
N ASP A 22 0.27 7.24 -7.57
CA ASP A 22 -0.80 6.25 -7.70
C ASP A 22 -0.44 5.10 -8.69
N PRO A 23 0.26 5.34 -9.83
CA PRO A 23 0.72 4.27 -10.72
C PRO A 23 1.82 3.36 -10.16
N VAL A 24 2.60 3.83 -9.17
CA VAL A 24 3.79 3.11 -8.66
C VAL A 24 3.43 1.74 -8.09
N VAL A 25 2.27 1.62 -7.42
CA VAL A 25 1.83 0.33 -6.86
C VAL A 25 1.51 -0.70 -7.94
N ASP A 26 1.06 -0.25 -9.12
CA ASP A 26 0.81 -1.12 -10.27
C ASP A 26 2.12 -1.57 -10.94
N GLU A 27 3.10 -0.67 -11.04
CA GLU A 27 4.46 -1.01 -11.49
C GLU A 27 5.12 -2.03 -10.54
N MET A 28 5.00 -1.83 -9.23
CA MET A 28 5.47 -2.79 -8.23
C MET A 28 4.77 -4.15 -8.36
N ARG A 29 3.47 -4.17 -8.68
CA ARG A 29 2.75 -5.41 -8.94
C ARG A 29 3.29 -6.11 -10.18
N SER A 30 3.74 -5.40 -11.21
CA SER A 30 4.21 -6.01 -12.47
C SER A 30 5.40 -6.97 -12.27
N ILE A 31 6.20 -6.78 -11.22
CA ILE A 31 7.38 -7.59 -10.89
C ILE A 31 7.02 -9.10 -10.88
N ARG A 32 7.89 -9.91 -11.49
CA ARG A 32 7.74 -11.37 -11.55
C ARG A 32 7.64 -11.94 -10.13
N ASP A 33 6.74 -12.90 -9.93
CA ASP A 33 6.49 -13.60 -8.66
C ASP A 33 5.91 -12.74 -7.51
N VAL A 34 5.71 -11.44 -7.73
CA VAL A 34 4.96 -10.59 -6.79
C VAL A 34 3.47 -10.94 -6.84
N LYS A 35 2.95 -11.42 -5.71
CA LYS A 35 1.53 -11.70 -5.48
C LYS A 35 0.73 -10.53 -4.90
N ILE A 36 1.38 -9.70 -4.08
CA ILE A 36 0.82 -8.48 -3.48
C ILE A 36 1.88 -7.38 -3.53
N ALA A 37 1.49 -6.21 -4.01
CA ALA A 37 2.24 -4.95 -3.93
C ALA A 37 1.53 -3.99 -2.98
N ILE A 38 2.30 -3.34 -2.11
CA ILE A 38 1.80 -2.41 -1.09
C ILE A 38 2.63 -1.14 -1.13
N LEU A 39 1.98 0.00 -1.33
CA LEU A 39 2.63 1.30 -1.30
C LEU A 39 2.12 2.09 -0.09
N PHE A 40 3.02 2.39 0.84
CA PHE A 40 2.76 3.31 1.93
C PHE A 40 3.12 4.72 1.47
N ARG A 41 2.27 5.70 1.75
CA ARG A 41 2.52 7.08 1.39
C ARG A 41 2.27 8.01 2.57
N GLU A 42 3.28 8.77 2.95
CA GLU A 42 3.15 9.74 4.02
C GLU A 42 2.18 10.87 3.68
N ARG A 43 1.44 11.29 4.72
CA ARG A 43 0.52 12.41 4.71
C ARG A 43 0.89 13.33 5.87
N LYS A 44 0.73 14.64 5.65
CA LYS A 44 1.00 15.70 6.65
C LYS A 44 0.26 15.54 7.99
N ASN A 45 -0.81 14.74 8.03
CA ASN A 45 -1.61 14.48 9.24
C ASN A 45 -1.09 13.31 10.09
N GLY A 46 0.13 12.82 9.86
CA GLY A 46 0.71 11.70 10.61
C GLY A 46 0.13 10.33 10.25
N LEU A 47 -0.57 10.23 9.12
CA LEU A 47 -1.09 8.98 8.57
C LEU A 47 -0.29 8.54 7.35
N LEU A 48 -0.41 7.26 7.03
CA LEU A 48 0.00 6.67 5.77
C LEU A 48 -1.24 6.33 4.97
N ARG A 49 -1.35 6.80 3.72
CA ARG A 49 -2.24 6.20 2.73
C ARG A 49 -1.59 4.88 2.30
N VAL A 50 -2.34 3.79 2.37
CA VAL A 50 -1.87 2.48 1.93
C VAL A 50 -2.63 2.09 0.68
N SER A 51 -1.91 1.92 -0.42
CA SER A 51 -2.45 1.42 -1.69
C SER A 51 -1.99 -0.02 -1.88
N MET A 52 -2.92 -0.91 -2.24
CA MET A 52 -2.64 -2.32 -2.45
C MET A 52 -3.07 -2.77 -3.84
N ARG A 53 -2.29 -3.69 -4.39
CA ARG A 53 -2.60 -4.44 -5.60
C ARG A 53 -2.25 -5.91 -5.40
N SER A 54 -3.05 -6.83 -5.92
CA SER A 54 -2.74 -8.25 -5.89
C SER A 54 -2.83 -8.90 -7.27
N LYS A 55 -2.36 -10.15 -7.37
CA LYS A 55 -2.52 -11.02 -8.54
C LYS A 55 -3.28 -12.28 -8.14
N GLY A 56 -4.07 -12.82 -9.07
CA GLY A 56 -4.79 -14.07 -8.87
C GLY A 56 -5.91 -13.93 -7.84
N ASN A 57 -6.14 -14.98 -7.07
CA ASN A 57 -7.29 -15.06 -6.14
C ASN A 57 -6.94 -14.55 -4.73
N ILE A 58 -6.42 -13.33 -4.61
CA ILE A 58 -6.02 -12.74 -3.33
C ILE A 58 -6.84 -11.47 -3.07
N ASN A 59 -7.73 -11.52 -2.08
CA ASN A 59 -8.63 -10.41 -1.73
C ASN A 59 -7.94 -9.37 -0.83
N VAL A 60 -7.40 -8.31 -1.42
CA VAL A 60 -6.81 -7.18 -0.66
C VAL A 60 -7.85 -6.18 -0.13
N ALA A 61 -9.07 -6.14 -0.70
CA ALA A 61 -10.17 -5.36 -0.13
C ALA A 61 -10.50 -5.81 1.30
N SER A 62 -10.52 -7.12 1.55
CA SER A 62 -10.76 -7.67 2.89
C SER A 62 -9.73 -7.22 3.94
N LEU A 63 -8.51 -6.88 3.52
CA LEU A 63 -7.51 -6.29 4.41
C LEU A 63 -7.77 -4.80 4.61
N ALA A 64 -8.09 -4.06 3.54
CA ALA A 64 -8.42 -2.64 3.63
C ALA A 64 -9.60 -2.37 4.58
N GLU A 65 -10.64 -3.19 4.51
CA GLU A 65 -11.84 -3.09 5.36
C GLU A 65 -11.52 -3.19 6.87
N ARG A 66 -10.52 -3.98 7.26
CA ARG A 66 -10.05 -4.06 8.66
C ARG A 66 -9.51 -2.74 9.20
N PHE A 67 -9.10 -1.85 8.30
CA PHE A 67 -8.58 -0.52 8.60
C PHE A 67 -9.56 0.58 8.18
N ASN A 68 -10.86 0.27 8.09
CA ASN A 68 -11.92 1.19 7.63
C ASN A 68 -11.68 1.77 6.23
N GLY A 69 -10.94 1.04 5.40
CA GLY A 69 -10.76 1.34 3.98
C GLY A 69 -11.74 0.55 3.10
N GLY A 70 -11.38 0.39 1.84
CA GLY A 70 -12.17 -0.38 0.88
C GLY A 70 -11.54 -0.39 -0.51
N GLY A 71 -12.29 -0.90 -1.49
CA GLY A 71 -11.89 -0.97 -2.88
C GLY A 71 -12.37 -2.25 -3.55
N HIS A 72 -11.68 -2.65 -4.60
CA HIS A 72 -11.93 -3.89 -5.33
C HIS A 72 -11.13 -5.06 -4.76
N PHE A 73 -11.57 -6.27 -5.11
CA PHE A 73 -10.95 -7.53 -4.68
C PHE A 73 -9.42 -7.52 -4.81
N ASP A 74 -8.89 -7.03 -5.92
CA ASP A 74 -7.47 -7.01 -6.26
C ASP A 74 -6.81 -5.62 -6.17
N ALA A 75 -7.58 -4.57 -5.86
CA ALA A 75 -7.11 -3.20 -5.81
C ALA A 75 -7.86 -2.41 -4.72
N ALA A 76 -7.22 -2.17 -3.58
CA ALA A 76 -7.86 -1.55 -2.42
C ALA A 76 -6.93 -0.59 -1.69
N GLY A 77 -7.49 0.25 -0.81
CA GLY A 77 -6.71 1.17 -0.01
C GLY A 77 -7.34 1.53 1.32
N CYS A 78 -6.50 1.98 2.25
CA CYS A 78 -6.90 2.38 3.60
C CYS A 78 -5.90 3.41 4.15
N TYR A 79 -6.14 3.85 5.39
CA TYR A 79 -5.20 4.69 6.13
C TYR A 79 -4.76 3.99 7.42
N ILE A 80 -3.47 4.11 7.74
CA ILE A 80 -2.90 3.65 9.02
C ILE A 80 -2.09 4.77 9.66
N SER A 81 -1.80 4.71 10.96
CA SER A 81 -0.89 5.69 11.57
C SER A 81 0.54 5.53 11.04
N ASN A 82 1.25 6.63 10.84
CA ASN A 82 2.66 6.63 10.46
C ASN A 82 3.56 6.23 11.65
N ARG A 83 3.50 4.95 12.01
CA ARG A 83 4.31 4.34 13.06
C ARG A 83 4.83 3.00 12.57
N SER A 84 6.07 2.69 12.94
CA SER A 84 6.71 1.41 12.59
C SER A 84 5.89 0.19 13.04
N GLY A 85 5.23 0.26 14.19
CA GLY A 85 4.32 -0.78 14.68
C GLY A 85 3.15 -1.05 13.74
N SER A 86 2.51 0.00 13.21
CA SER A 86 1.39 -0.13 12.29
C SER A 86 1.80 -0.70 10.94
N ILE A 87 2.96 -0.30 10.41
CA ILE A 87 3.52 -0.88 9.18
C ILE A 87 3.81 -2.38 9.38
N LYS A 88 4.47 -2.76 10.49
CA LYS A 88 4.76 -4.17 10.81
C LYS A 88 3.50 -5.00 10.92
N GLU A 89 2.49 -4.50 11.61
CA GLU A 89 1.20 -5.17 11.75
C GLU A 89 0.52 -5.35 10.38
N PHE A 90 0.50 -4.29 9.57
CA PHE A 90 -0.09 -4.32 8.23
C PHE A 90 0.58 -5.38 7.34
N LEU A 91 1.92 -5.37 7.29
CA LEU A 91 2.71 -6.34 6.50
C LEU A 91 2.49 -7.78 6.99
N ARG A 92 2.36 -7.99 8.31
CA ARG A 92 2.04 -9.30 8.88
C ARG A 92 0.67 -9.79 8.42
N LEU A 93 -0.35 -8.93 8.47
CA LEU A 93 -1.70 -9.28 8.03
C LEU A 93 -1.76 -9.54 6.51
N ALA A 94 -1.11 -8.71 5.71
CA ALA A 94 -0.98 -8.93 4.26
C ALA A 94 -0.27 -10.25 3.94
N GLY A 95 0.77 -10.60 4.70
CA GLY A 95 1.48 -11.88 4.55
C GLY A 95 0.59 -13.11 4.76
N ASN A 96 -0.46 -13.01 5.58
CA ASN A 96 -1.41 -14.11 5.78
C ASN A 96 -2.32 -14.36 4.57
N LEU A 97 -2.47 -13.39 3.66
CA LEU A 97 -3.28 -13.55 2.44
C LEU A 97 -2.58 -14.36 1.34
N ILE A 98 -1.27 -14.61 1.50
CA ILE A 98 -0.43 -15.30 0.51
C ILE A 98 -0.16 -16.76 0.93
N ARG A 99 -0.47 -17.11 2.18
CA ARG A 99 -0.25 -18.43 2.75
C ARG A 99 -1.28 -19.45 2.28
#